data_AF-A0A933SKZ5-F1
#
_entry.id   AF-A0A933SKZ5-F1
#
_cell.length_a   1.000
_cell.length_b   1.000
_cell.length_c   1.000
_cell.angle_alpha   90.00
_cell.angle_beta   90.00
_cell.angle_gamma   90.00
#
_symmetry.space_group_name_H-M   'P 1'
#
loop_
_entity.id
_entity.type
_entity.pdbx_description
1 polymer ?
#
loop_
_entity_poly.entity_id
_entity_poly.type
_entity_poly.pdbx_seq_one_letter_code
_entity_poly.pdbx_strand_id
1 'polypeptide(L)'
;MNVKSYPVLRDIKPPKEMIYLEWWFIVLSILIFSIVVLFVFYRNKSRLTKKSGIADCTATEQRDFFNELKDAKDIQDEKEYYRVISYLLRRHIKDKYQINALESPTTMIIDDMAKAGASNDEFKIVQSVLNTADMAKFAGAAFGKKERDRVYEDVGLIMK
;
A
#
# COMPACT_ATOMS: atom_id res chain seq x y z
N MET A 1 89.58 -51.21 0.33
CA MET A 1 88.77 -49.98 0.26
C MET A 1 87.31 -50.38 0.16
N ASN A 2 86.48 -50.01 1.13
CA ASN A 2 85.05 -50.33 1.14
C ASN A 2 84.28 -49.01 1.01
N VAL A 3 83.59 -48.82 -0.12
CA VAL A 3 82.87 -47.57 -0.43
C VAL A 3 81.43 -47.76 0.05
N LYS A 4 81.01 -47.00 1.07
CA LYS A 4 79.62 -47.01 1.53
C LYS A 4 78.74 -46.36 0.46
N SER A 5 77.88 -47.15 -0.17
CA SER A 5 76.83 -46.66 -1.08
C SER A 5 75.64 -46.17 -0.28
N TYR A 6 75.31 -44.88 -0.40
CA TYR A 6 74.11 -44.31 0.19
C TYR A 6 72.89 -44.59 -0.72
N PRO A 7 71.69 -44.82 -0.15
CA PRO A 7 70.50 -45.03 -0.94
C PRO A 7 70.11 -43.74 -1.66
N VAL A 8 69.73 -43.87 -2.94
CA VAL A 8 69.24 -42.76 -3.77
C VAL A 8 67.98 -42.17 -3.13
N LEU A 9 68.02 -40.89 -2.80
CA LEU A 9 66.87 -40.17 -2.23
C LEU A 9 65.76 -40.11 -3.28
N ARG A 10 64.52 -40.45 -2.89
CA ARG A 10 63.35 -40.28 -3.76
C ARG A 10 62.89 -38.83 -3.66
N ASP A 11 62.57 -38.23 -4.80
CA ASP A 11 61.97 -36.90 -4.84
C ASP A 11 60.71 -36.84 -3.99
N ILE A 12 60.69 -35.88 -3.07
CA ILE A 12 59.49 -35.51 -2.32
C ILE A 12 58.56 -34.80 -3.30
N LYS A 13 57.33 -35.32 -3.44
CA LYS A 13 56.28 -34.68 -4.23
C LYS A 13 56.15 -33.21 -3.80
N PRO A 14 56.12 -32.24 -4.73
CA PRO A 14 55.91 -30.85 -4.35
C PRO A 14 54.58 -30.73 -3.60
N PRO A 15 54.48 -29.83 -2.60
CA PRO A 15 53.23 -29.62 -1.89
C PRO A 15 52.17 -29.27 -2.93
N LYS A 16 51.11 -30.07 -2.98
CA LYS A 16 49.97 -29.85 -3.86
C LYS A 16 49.41 -28.47 -3.49
N GLU A 17 49.53 -27.50 -4.38
CA GLU A 17 49.01 -26.17 -4.14
C GLU A 17 47.56 -26.31 -3.71
N MET A 18 47.25 -25.79 -2.51
CA MET A 18 45.90 -25.82 -1.98
C MET A 18 45.01 -25.20 -3.03
N ILE A 19 44.07 -26.00 -3.55
CA ILE A 19 43.08 -25.57 -4.53
C ILE A 19 42.51 -24.27 -3.99
N TYR A 20 42.84 -23.16 -4.66
CA TYR A 20 42.18 -21.89 -4.47
C TYR A 20 40.72 -22.18 -4.79
N LEU A 21 39.92 -22.53 -3.78
CA LEU A 21 38.49 -22.66 -3.93
C LEU A 21 38.07 -21.29 -4.44
N GLU A 22 37.77 -21.24 -5.73
CA GLU A 22 37.84 -20.00 -6.50
C GLU A 22 37.01 -18.96 -5.77
N TRP A 23 37.66 -17.94 -5.22
CA TRP A 23 36.99 -16.86 -4.48
C TRP A 23 35.83 -16.27 -5.31
N TRP A 24 35.90 -16.44 -6.62
CA TRP A 24 34.83 -16.23 -7.58
C TRP A 24 33.49 -16.89 -7.20
N PHE A 25 33.45 -18.12 -6.69
CA PHE A 25 32.21 -18.75 -6.24
C PHE A 25 31.59 -18.06 -5.02
N ILE A 26 32.43 -17.54 -4.11
CA ILE A 26 31.97 -16.77 -2.94
C ILE A 26 31.37 -15.44 -3.42
N VAL A 27 32.08 -14.75 -4.33
CA VAL A 27 31.60 -13.50 -4.93
C VAL A 27 30.29 -13.73 -5.72
N LEU A 28 30.21 -14.81 -6.49
CA LEU A 28 29.04 -15.19 -7.26
C LEU A 28 27.84 -15.51 -6.35
N SER A 29 28.09 -16.21 -5.24
CA SER A 29 27.06 -16.51 -4.24
C SER A 29 26.49 -15.25 -3.60
N ILE A 30 27.35 -14.29 -3.22
CA ILE A 30 26.94 -12.99 -2.66
C ILE A 30 26.14 -12.20 -3.70
N LEU A 31 26.55 -12.21 -4.97
CA LEU A 31 25.85 -11.53 -6.05
C LEU A 31 24.44 -12.10 -6.25
N ILE A 32 24.30 -13.42 -6.30
CA ILE A 32 23.01 -14.11 -6.43
C ILE A 32 22.12 -13.81 -5.21
N PHE A 33 22.68 -13.88 -4.00
CA PHE A 33 21.94 -13.57 -2.78
C PHE A 33 21.44 -12.11 -2.79
N SER A 34 22.29 -11.16 -3.20
CA SER A 34 21.92 -9.75 -3.36
C SER A 34 20.78 -9.57 -4.37
N ILE A 35 20.83 -10.26 -5.52
CA ILE A 35 19.77 -10.22 -6.54
C ILE A 35 18.45 -10.78 -5.98
N VAL A 36 18.48 -11.91 -5.25
CA VAL A 36 17.27 -12.49 -4.64
C VAL A 36 16.69 -11.56 -3.59
N VAL A 37 17.53 -10.99 -2.72
CA VAL A 37 17.11 -10.01 -1.71
C VAL A 37 16.50 -8.79 -2.39
N LEU A 38 17.14 -8.24 -3.42
CA LEU A 38 16.61 -7.12 -4.20
C LEU A 38 15.31 -7.50 -4.90
N PHE A 39 15.19 -8.68 -5.50
CA PHE A 39 13.99 -9.14 -6.18
C PHE A 39 12.82 -9.32 -5.21
N VAL A 40 13.05 -9.93 -4.05
CA VAL A 40 12.07 -10.03 -2.96
C VAL A 40 11.73 -8.62 -2.45
N PHE A 41 12.71 -7.74 -2.26
CA PHE A 41 12.49 -6.37 -1.81
C PHE A 41 11.75 -5.53 -2.85
N TYR A 42 11.96 -5.74 -4.15
CA TYR A 42 11.24 -5.08 -5.25
C TYR A 42 9.80 -5.61 -5.37
N ARG A 43 9.61 -6.93 -5.26
CA ARG A 43 8.28 -7.56 -5.24
C ARG A 43 7.51 -7.22 -3.96
N ASN A 44 8.20 -7.01 -2.85
CA ASN A 44 7.59 -6.54 -1.62
C ASN A 44 7.47 -5.01 -1.60
N LYS A 45 8.26 -4.29 -2.40
CA LYS A 45 8.09 -2.86 -2.65
C LYS A 45 6.76 -2.59 -3.32
N SER A 46 6.22 -3.39 -4.24
CA SER A 46 4.83 -3.13 -4.69
C SER A 46 3.78 -3.23 -3.56
N ARG A 47 4.11 -3.86 -2.41
CA ARG A 47 3.32 -3.78 -1.16
C ARG A 47 3.77 -2.65 -0.22
N LEU A 48 5.04 -2.25 -0.25
CA LEU A 48 5.65 -1.24 0.63
C LEU A 48 5.81 0.15 -0.01
N THR A 49 5.60 0.33 -1.32
CA THR A 49 5.62 1.61 -2.07
C THR A 49 4.25 2.27 -2.09
N LYS A 50 3.23 1.63 -1.49
CA LYS A 50 2.09 2.35 -0.91
C LYS A 50 2.46 3.14 0.37
N LYS A 51 3.76 3.26 0.72
CA LYS A 51 4.24 4.12 1.82
C LYS A 51 4.37 5.61 1.47
N SER A 52 3.91 6.07 0.30
CA SER A 52 3.68 7.50 0.06
C SER A 52 2.17 7.74 0.05
N GLY A 53 1.56 7.58 1.23
CA GLY A 53 0.13 7.34 1.40
C GLY A 53 -0.80 8.55 1.23
N ILE A 54 -0.29 9.68 0.74
CA ILE A 54 -1.13 10.84 0.40
C ILE A 54 -0.66 11.31 -0.98
N ALA A 55 -1.39 10.93 -2.02
CA ALA A 55 -1.26 11.58 -3.31
C ALA A 55 -1.87 12.98 -3.19
N ASP A 56 -1.12 14.00 -3.63
CA ASP A 56 -1.69 15.33 -3.82
C ASP A 56 -2.73 15.22 -4.95
N CYS A 57 -4.01 15.27 -4.59
CA CYS A 57 -5.07 15.39 -5.59
C CYS A 57 -4.80 16.63 -6.43
N THR A 58 -4.86 16.51 -7.75
CA THR A 58 -4.66 17.67 -8.61
C THR A 58 -5.77 18.69 -8.37
N ALA A 59 -5.47 19.99 -8.51
CA ALA A 59 -6.46 21.06 -8.32
C ALA A 59 -7.69 20.91 -9.25
N THR A 60 -7.51 20.24 -10.40
CA THR A 60 -8.59 19.86 -11.32
C THR A 60 -9.48 18.77 -10.76
N GLU A 61 -8.91 17.69 -10.23
CA GLU A 61 -9.68 16.58 -9.64
C GLU A 61 -10.47 17.04 -8.41
N GLN A 62 -9.89 17.93 -7.59
CA GLN A 62 -10.58 18.53 -6.45
C GLN A 62 -11.79 19.36 -6.90
N ARG A 63 -11.65 20.15 -7.98
CA ARG A 63 -12.74 20.97 -8.52
C ARG A 63 -13.89 20.12 -9.04
N ASP A 64 -13.58 19.10 -9.82
CA ASP A 64 -14.58 18.18 -10.36
C ASP A 64 -15.33 17.49 -9.23
N PHE A 65 -14.61 17.06 -8.20
CA PHE A 65 -15.19 16.49 -7.00
C PHE A 65 -16.16 17.45 -6.28
N PHE A 66 -15.77 18.70 -6.05
CA PHE A 66 -16.66 19.68 -5.41
C PHE A 66 -17.90 19.99 -6.24
N ASN A 67 -17.80 19.91 -7.57
CA ASN A 67 -18.97 20.04 -8.45
C ASN A 67 -19.90 18.83 -8.29
N GLU A 68 -19.37 17.61 -8.35
CA GLU A 68 -20.16 16.38 -8.15
C GLU A 68 -20.81 16.36 -6.75
N LEU A 69 -20.11 16.85 -5.72
CA LEU A 69 -20.66 16.97 -4.36
C LEU A 69 -21.79 18.01 -4.30
N LYS A 70 -21.66 19.15 -4.97
CA LYS A 70 -22.74 20.15 -5.06
C LYS A 70 -23.97 19.59 -5.76
N ASP A 71 -23.78 18.89 -6.87
CA ASP A 71 -24.87 18.26 -7.60
C ASP A 71 -25.58 17.20 -6.75
N ALA A 72 -24.84 16.48 -5.90
CA ALA A 72 -25.40 15.51 -4.97
C ALA A 72 -26.36 16.14 -3.94
N LYS A 73 -26.20 17.44 -3.61
CA LYS A 73 -27.05 18.14 -2.63
C LYS A 73 -28.51 18.23 -3.07
N ASP A 74 -28.75 18.33 -4.37
CA ASP A 74 -30.07 18.51 -4.95
C ASP A 74 -30.83 17.18 -5.16
N ILE A 75 -30.18 16.04 -4.88
CA ILE A 75 -30.80 14.72 -5.00
C ILE A 75 -31.89 14.58 -3.94
N GLN A 76 -33.14 14.42 -4.37
CA GLN A 76 -34.27 14.24 -3.46
C GLN A 76 -34.34 12.82 -2.90
N ASP A 77 -34.08 11.82 -3.75
CA ASP A 77 -34.07 10.41 -3.34
C ASP A 77 -32.96 10.15 -2.33
N GLU A 78 -33.35 9.69 -1.15
CA GLU A 78 -32.43 9.47 -0.06
C GLU A 78 -31.42 8.34 -0.32
N LYS A 79 -31.87 7.24 -0.92
CA LYS A 79 -30.99 6.12 -1.24
C LYS A 79 -29.96 6.54 -2.28
N GLU A 80 -30.40 7.29 -3.28
CA GLU A 80 -29.51 7.78 -4.32
C GLU A 80 -28.52 8.82 -3.78
N TYR A 81 -28.97 9.73 -2.90
CA TYR A 81 -28.11 10.68 -2.21
C TYR A 81 -26.95 9.96 -1.50
N TYR A 82 -27.27 9.00 -0.63
CA TYR A 82 -26.24 8.24 0.10
C TYR A 82 -25.44 7.30 -0.81
N ARG A 83 -25.98 6.89 -1.96
CA ARG A 83 -25.22 6.19 -3.01
C ARG A 83 -24.12 7.06 -3.58
N VAL A 84 -24.46 8.27 -3.99
CA VAL A 84 -23.52 9.24 -4.57
C VAL A 84 -22.50 9.69 -3.53
N ILE A 85 -22.93 10.08 -2.33
CA ILE A 85 -22.00 10.51 -1.25
C ILE A 85 -20.99 9.41 -0.91
N SER A 86 -21.44 8.18 -0.76
CA SER A 86 -20.58 7.04 -0.47
C SER A 86 -19.60 6.74 -1.62
N TYR A 87 -20.06 6.87 -2.86
CA TYR A 87 -19.20 6.71 -4.05
C TYR A 87 -18.11 7.79 -4.10
N LEU A 88 -18.51 9.06 -3.93
CA LEU A 88 -17.61 10.20 -3.89
C LEU A 88 -16.55 10.02 -2.80
N LEU A 89 -16.97 9.73 -1.57
CA LEU A 89 -16.03 9.51 -0.47
C LEU A 89 -15.04 8.36 -0.75
N ARG A 90 -15.52 7.22 -1.28
CA ARG A 90 -14.66 6.09 -1.66
C ARG A 90 -13.70 6.44 -2.80
N ARG A 91 -14.13 7.24 -3.78
CA ARG A 91 -13.27 7.75 -4.86
C ARG A 91 -12.17 8.66 -4.30
N HIS A 92 -12.52 9.61 -3.44
CA HIS A 92 -11.55 10.49 -2.78
C HIS A 92 -10.51 9.71 -1.99
N ILE A 93 -10.93 8.70 -1.21
CA ILE A 93 -10.03 7.84 -0.45
C ILE A 93 -9.12 7.03 -1.39
N LYS A 94 -9.66 6.51 -2.49
CA LYS A 94 -8.87 5.81 -3.50
C LYS A 94 -7.79 6.71 -4.06
N ASP A 95 -8.13 7.94 -4.42
CA ASP A 95 -7.19 8.86 -5.05
C ASP A 95 -6.14 9.34 -4.03
N LYS A 96 -6.57 9.74 -2.82
CA LYS A 96 -5.72 10.22 -1.72
C LYS A 96 -4.78 9.13 -1.20
N TYR A 97 -5.30 7.97 -0.82
CA TYR A 97 -4.52 6.91 -0.16
C TYR A 97 -4.04 5.81 -1.12
N GLN A 98 -4.38 5.89 -2.41
CA GLN A 98 -4.04 4.86 -3.42
C GLN A 98 -4.52 3.46 -3.02
N ILE A 99 -5.67 3.36 -2.33
CA ILE A 99 -6.31 2.10 -1.90
C ILE A 99 -7.54 1.80 -2.75
N ASN A 100 -7.91 0.53 -2.90
CA ASN A 100 -9.03 0.14 -3.74
C ASN A 100 -10.39 0.30 -3.02
N ALA A 101 -10.70 1.53 -2.58
CA ALA A 101 -11.85 1.80 -1.72
C ALA A 101 -13.20 1.61 -2.42
N LEU A 102 -13.26 1.62 -3.76
CA LEU A 102 -14.51 1.38 -4.50
C LEU A 102 -14.97 -0.08 -4.42
N GLU A 103 -14.04 -1.02 -4.30
CA GLU A 103 -14.30 -2.47 -4.27
C GLU A 103 -14.12 -3.06 -2.87
N SER A 104 -13.67 -2.24 -1.92
CA SER A 104 -13.38 -2.68 -0.56
C SER A 104 -14.58 -2.44 0.37
N PRO A 105 -14.90 -3.37 1.28
CA PRO A 105 -15.85 -3.14 2.36
C PRO A 105 -15.41 -1.98 3.25
N THR A 106 -16.37 -1.26 3.85
CA THR A 106 -16.11 -0.13 4.76
C THR A 106 -15.12 -0.49 5.86
N THR A 107 -15.18 -1.69 6.45
CA THR A 107 -14.22 -2.13 7.48
C THR A 107 -12.78 -2.22 6.99
N MET A 108 -12.55 -2.73 5.78
CA MET A 108 -11.21 -2.83 5.19
C MET A 108 -10.65 -1.47 4.79
N ILE A 109 -11.51 -0.58 4.27
CA ILE A 109 -11.12 0.80 3.93
C ILE A 109 -10.54 1.50 5.15
N ILE A 110 -11.22 1.37 6.28
CA ILE A 110 -10.85 2.00 7.55
C ILE A 110 -9.50 1.48 8.07
N ASP A 111 -9.28 0.17 8.03
CA ASP A 111 -8.00 -0.44 8.40
C ASP A 111 -6.86 -0.01 7.46
N ASP A 112 -7.13 0.08 6.16
CA ASP A 112 -6.13 0.45 5.17
C ASP A 112 -5.80 1.96 5.22
N MET A 113 -6.77 2.81 5.54
CA MET A 113 -6.53 4.23 5.82
C MET A 113 -5.66 4.43 7.06
N ALA A 114 -5.89 3.65 8.13
CA ALA A 114 -5.05 3.70 9.33
C ALA A 114 -3.59 3.30 9.03
N LYS A 115 -3.39 2.28 8.19
CA LYS A 115 -2.04 1.89 7.72
C LYS A 115 -1.39 2.93 6.82
N ALA A 116 -2.19 3.71 6.08
CA ALA A 116 -1.73 4.74 5.17
C ALA A 116 -1.39 6.08 5.86
N GLY A 117 -1.65 6.21 7.16
CA GLY A 117 -1.31 7.40 7.95
C GLY A 117 -2.40 8.47 8.01
N ALA A 118 -3.66 8.10 7.78
CA ALA A 118 -4.80 9.00 7.98
C ALA A 118 -4.88 9.49 9.43
N SER A 119 -5.38 10.71 9.62
CA SER A 119 -5.62 11.25 10.96
C SER A 119 -6.80 10.55 11.66
N ASN A 120 -6.79 10.56 13.00
CA ASN A 120 -7.90 10.00 13.79
C ASN A 120 -9.24 10.71 13.52
N ASP A 121 -9.21 11.98 13.12
CA ASP A 121 -10.42 12.75 12.83
C ASP A 121 -11.00 12.36 11.46
N GLU A 122 -10.16 12.27 10.43
CA GLU A 122 -10.58 11.75 9.12
C GLU A 122 -11.15 10.34 9.23
N PHE A 123 -10.50 9.46 9.99
CA PHE A 123 -10.99 8.10 10.26
C PHE A 123 -12.42 8.10 10.79
N LYS A 124 -12.70 8.91 11.83
CA LYS A 124 -14.00 8.95 12.48
C LYS A 124 -15.07 9.47 11.54
N ILE A 125 -14.75 10.52 10.78
CA ILE A 125 -15.68 11.12 9.83
C ILE A 125 -15.98 10.12 8.70
N VAL A 126 -14.96 9.50 8.10
CA VAL A 126 -15.16 8.50 7.03
C VAL A 126 -15.98 7.31 7.52
N GLN A 127 -15.68 6.79 8.71
CA GLN A 127 -16.41 5.68 9.30
C GLN A 127 -17.88 6.05 9.53
N SER A 128 -18.14 7.23 10.09
CA SER A 128 -19.49 7.75 10.33
C SER A 128 -20.28 7.86 9.03
N VAL A 129 -19.73 8.53 8.02
CA VAL A 129 -20.41 8.77 6.74
C VAL A 129 -20.68 7.46 5.98
N LEU A 130 -19.70 6.55 5.89
CA LEU A 130 -19.88 5.29 5.18
C LEU A 130 -20.88 4.37 5.89
N ASN A 131 -20.86 4.31 7.23
CA ASN A 131 -21.84 3.53 7.97
C ASN A 131 -23.27 4.08 7.80
N THR A 132 -23.45 5.40 7.88
CA THR A 132 -24.75 6.04 7.63
C THR A 132 -25.24 5.77 6.22
N ALA A 133 -24.35 5.85 5.22
CA ALA A 133 -24.71 5.56 3.84
C ALA A 133 -25.06 4.07 3.62
N ASP A 134 -24.31 3.15 4.23
CA ASP A 134 -24.61 1.72 4.16
C ASP A 134 -25.95 1.41 4.87
N MET A 135 -26.26 2.08 5.99
CA MET A 135 -27.58 2.00 6.64
C MET A 135 -28.72 2.50 5.74
N ALA A 136 -28.56 3.66 5.08
CA ALA A 136 -29.56 4.18 4.13
C ALA A 136 -29.83 3.20 2.98
N LYS A 137 -28.77 2.59 2.44
CA LYS A 137 -28.83 1.66 1.31
C LYS A 137 -29.48 0.33 1.65
N PHE A 138 -29.05 -0.29 2.75
CA PHE A 138 -29.38 -1.68 3.07
C PHE A 138 -30.48 -1.81 4.12
N ALA A 139 -30.47 -0.96 5.15
CA ALA A 139 -31.48 -0.99 6.20
C ALA A 139 -32.73 -0.16 5.85
N GLY A 140 -32.67 0.66 4.80
CA GLY A 140 -33.76 1.56 4.41
C GLY A 140 -34.04 2.62 5.48
N ALA A 141 -33.04 2.96 6.30
CA ALA A 141 -33.15 3.99 7.30
C ALA A 141 -33.42 5.34 6.62
N ALA A 142 -34.46 6.04 7.10
CA ALA A 142 -34.77 7.40 6.70
C ALA A 142 -34.15 8.38 7.70
N PHE A 143 -33.28 9.23 7.18
CA PHE A 143 -32.54 10.25 7.88
C PHE A 143 -33.18 11.61 7.60
N GLY A 144 -33.35 12.39 8.66
CA GLY A 144 -33.88 13.75 8.53
C GLY A 144 -32.90 14.68 7.80
N LYS A 145 -33.41 15.80 7.29
CA LYS A 145 -32.61 16.84 6.61
C LYS A 145 -31.35 17.25 7.39
N LYS A 146 -31.44 17.30 8.73
CA LYS A 146 -30.30 17.62 9.61
C LYS A 146 -29.12 16.65 9.45
N GLU A 147 -29.40 15.35 9.34
CA GLU A 147 -28.35 14.34 9.23
C GLU A 147 -27.75 14.35 7.82
N ARG A 148 -28.58 14.59 6.81
CA ARG A 148 -28.11 14.81 5.44
C ARG A 148 -27.13 15.99 5.37
N ASP A 149 -27.50 17.13 5.97
CA ASP A 149 -26.67 18.33 6.01
C ASP A 149 -25.37 18.09 6.79
N ARG A 150 -25.42 17.38 7.92
CA ARG A 150 -24.22 16.96 8.66
C ARG A 150 -23.27 16.14 7.79
N VAL A 151 -23.79 15.10 7.13
CA VAL A 151 -22.97 14.22 6.27
C VAL A 151 -22.34 15.01 5.12
N TYR A 152 -23.07 15.98 4.56
CA TYR A 152 -22.54 16.86 3.52
C TYR A 152 -21.36 17.71 4.03
N GLU A 153 -21.50 18.31 5.21
CA GLU A 153 -20.46 19.13 5.83
C GLU A 153 -19.22 18.30 6.18
N ASP A 154 -19.43 17.13 6.79
CA ASP A 154 -18.38 16.16 7.17
C ASP A 154 -17.53 15.74 5.97
N VAL A 155 -18.19 15.42 4.86
CA VAL A 155 -17.55 15.10 3.57
C VAL A 155 -16.75 16.30 3.06
N GLY A 156 -17.33 17.50 3.09
CA GLY A 156 -16.65 18.73 2.70
C GLY A 156 -15.42 19.08 3.56
N LEU A 157 -15.39 18.69 4.84
CA LEU A 157 -14.27 18.93 5.75
C LEU A 157 -13.05 18.04 5.45
N ILE A 158 -13.26 16.76 5.14
CA ILE A 158 -12.15 15.84 4.81
C ILE A 158 -11.49 16.21 3.48
N MET A 159 -12.25 16.84 2.58
CA MET A 159 -11.89 16.98 1.16
C MET A 159 -11.34 18.37 0.81
N LYS A 160 -11.06 19.19 1.83
CA LYS A 160 -10.44 20.50 1.70
C LYS A 160 -8.91 20.40 1.82
#